data_AF-A0A522DAE9-F1
#
_entry.id   AF-A0A522DAE9-F1
#
_cell.length_a   1.000
_cell.length_b   1.000
_cell.length_c   1.000
_cell.angle_alpha   90.00
_cell.angle_beta   90.00
_cell.angle_gamma   90.00
#
_symmetry.space_group_name_H-M   'P 1'
#
loop_
_entity.id
_entity.type
_entity.pdbx_description
1 polymer ?
#
loop_
_entity_poly.entity_id
_entity_poly.type
_entity_poly.pdbx_seq_one_letter_code
_entity_poly.pdbx_strand_id
1 'polypeptide(L)'
;MKEYIASLRWLDFFYFTLTEPRKLADLVRREGREALILCAIGLALVAMADTLSASLLAGQSAFFFTKITYGWILGYLLLCLEALLLGLFIDGACQFAGHQGSIRTVITLVGFSLFPRTLLLPAVFVFRVFGFAPVFFYGLFSLGLVAWAAVIVVQGLSESHEITSSRATFIVAAPFVAGLVFMVLVSVVGVMTVAGYIAAL
;
A
#
# COMPACT_ATOMS: atom_id res chain seq x y z
N MET A 1 3.99 -10.52 -34.19
CA MET A 1 4.36 -11.22 -32.93
C MET A 1 5.18 -10.36 -31.97
N LYS A 2 6.26 -9.67 -32.39
CA LYS A 2 7.00 -8.74 -31.51
C LYS A 2 6.13 -7.63 -30.90
N GLU A 3 5.20 -7.07 -31.66
CA GLU A 3 4.24 -6.07 -31.16
C GLU A 3 3.23 -6.64 -30.15
N TYR A 4 2.88 -7.93 -30.27
CA TYR A 4 1.95 -8.61 -29.35
C TYR A 4 2.61 -8.95 -28.00
N ILE A 5 3.93 -9.15 -27.99
CA ILE A 5 4.71 -9.32 -26.76
C ILE A 5 4.96 -7.94 -26.10
N ALA A 6 5.14 -6.90 -26.91
CA ALA A 6 5.23 -5.52 -26.41
C ALA A 6 3.90 -5.02 -25.81
N SER A 7 2.75 -5.48 -26.30
CA SER A 7 1.43 -5.09 -25.78
C SER A 7 1.06 -5.72 -24.43
N LEU A 8 1.79 -6.76 -23.98
CA LEU A 8 1.59 -7.41 -22.67
C LEU A 8 2.51 -6.87 -21.57
N ARG A 9 3.39 -5.89 -21.85
CA ARG A 9 4.33 -5.31 -20.87
C ARG A 9 3.65 -4.74 -19.62
N TRP A 10 2.42 -4.27 -19.73
CA TRP A 10 1.66 -3.79 -18.57
C TRP A 10 1.38 -4.90 -17.56
N LEU A 11 1.23 -6.15 -18.02
CA LEU A 11 0.98 -7.32 -17.18
C LEU A 11 2.24 -7.72 -16.40
N ASP A 12 3.42 -7.46 -16.95
CA ASP A 12 4.70 -7.73 -16.30
C ASP A 12 4.84 -6.94 -14.98
N PHE A 13 4.35 -5.70 -14.90
CA PHE A 13 4.33 -4.93 -13.65
C PHE A 13 3.56 -5.67 -12.55
N PHE A 14 2.35 -6.12 -12.86
CA PHE A 14 1.49 -6.82 -11.90
C PHE A 14 2.03 -8.21 -11.56
N TYR A 15 2.57 -8.92 -12.56
CA TYR A 15 3.19 -10.23 -12.38
C TYR A 15 4.43 -10.16 -11.48
N PHE A 16 5.34 -9.22 -11.73
CA PHE A 16 6.55 -9.05 -10.92
C PHE A 16 6.25 -8.55 -9.51
N THR A 17 5.14 -7.84 -9.31
CA THR A 17 4.67 -7.49 -7.96
C THR A 17 4.35 -8.74 -7.12
N LEU A 18 3.87 -9.82 -7.75
CA LEU A 18 3.51 -11.06 -7.07
C LEU A 18 4.67 -12.05 -6.98
N THR A 19 5.62 -11.99 -7.90
CA THR A 19 6.66 -13.03 -8.05
C THR A 19 8.06 -12.54 -7.69
N GLU A 20 8.50 -11.42 -8.27
CA GLU A 20 9.89 -10.95 -8.20
C GLU A 20 9.97 -9.42 -8.04
N PRO A 21 9.94 -8.91 -6.80
CA PRO A 21 9.92 -7.46 -6.53
C PRO A 21 11.17 -6.70 -7.00
N ARG A 22 12.31 -7.38 -7.13
CA ARG A 22 13.55 -6.76 -7.65
C ARG A 22 13.43 -6.39 -9.12
N LYS A 23 12.89 -7.30 -9.94
CA LYS A 23 12.62 -7.04 -11.37
C LYS A 23 11.60 -5.93 -11.57
N LEU A 24 10.62 -5.82 -10.67
CA LEU A 24 9.66 -4.71 -10.67
C LEU A 24 10.39 -3.37 -10.50
N ALA A 25 11.34 -3.25 -9.58
CA ALA A 25 12.08 -2.01 -9.36
C ALA A 25 12.87 -1.57 -10.61
N ASP A 26 13.54 -2.51 -11.28
CA ASP A 26 14.23 -2.23 -12.54
C ASP A 26 13.27 -1.76 -13.63
N LEU A 27 12.11 -2.40 -13.75
CA LEU A 27 11.08 -2.04 -14.73
C LEU A 27 10.53 -0.63 -14.47
N VAL A 28 10.24 -0.30 -13.21
CA VAL A 28 9.74 1.02 -12.79
C VAL A 28 10.77 2.11 -13.09
N ARG A 29 12.06 1.86 -12.83
CA ARG A 29 13.15 2.81 -13.13
C ARG A 29 13.28 3.08 -14.63
N ARG A 30 13.07 2.07 -15.48
CA ARG A 30 13.16 2.19 -16.94
C ARG A 30 11.99 2.93 -17.56
N GLU A 31 10.76 2.62 -17.15
CA GLU A 31 9.55 3.09 -17.83
C GLU A 31 8.94 4.36 -17.23
N GLY A 32 9.24 4.69 -15.97
CA GLY A 32 8.95 5.97 -15.33
C GLY A 32 7.49 6.46 -15.41
N ARG A 33 7.07 7.04 -16.54
CA ARG A 33 5.72 7.59 -16.76
C ARG A 33 4.67 6.54 -16.96
N GLU A 34 4.98 5.53 -17.75
CA GLU A 34 4.03 4.44 -18.02
C GLU A 34 3.78 3.65 -16.73
N ALA A 35 4.84 3.35 -15.98
CA ALA A 35 4.77 2.71 -14.67
C ALA A 35 3.87 3.47 -13.68
N LEU A 36 3.94 4.80 -13.63
CA LEU A 36 3.12 5.62 -12.73
C LEU A 36 1.63 5.61 -13.12
N ILE A 37 1.32 5.61 -14.42
CA ILE A 37 -0.06 5.49 -14.92
C ILE A 37 -0.62 4.10 -14.58
N LEU A 38 0.15 3.05 -14.84
CA LEU A 38 -0.23 1.67 -14.52
C LEU A 38 -0.39 1.46 -13.01
N CYS A 39 0.44 2.10 -12.19
CA CYS A 39 0.29 2.11 -10.75
C CYS A 39 -1.05 2.73 -10.33
N ALA A 40 -1.43 3.89 -10.89
CA ALA A 40 -2.73 4.50 -10.60
C ALA A 40 -3.91 3.58 -10.97
N ILE A 41 -3.84 2.91 -12.13
CA ILE A 41 -4.83 1.91 -12.53
C ILE A 41 -4.85 0.73 -11.53
N GLY A 42 -3.69 0.26 -11.10
CA GLY A 42 -3.55 -0.79 -10.09
C GLY A 42 -4.22 -0.41 -8.76
N LEU A 43 -4.04 0.82 -8.29
CA LEU A 43 -4.68 1.31 -7.07
C LEU A 43 -6.22 1.36 -7.19
N ALA A 44 -6.75 1.68 -8.38
CA ALA A 44 -8.19 1.62 -8.61
C ALA A 44 -8.73 0.19 -8.49
N LEU A 45 -8.00 -0.80 -9.04
CA LEU A 45 -8.35 -2.21 -8.90
C LEU A 45 -8.31 -2.67 -7.43
N VAL A 46 -7.30 -2.24 -6.67
CA VAL A 46 -7.22 -2.50 -5.21
C VAL A 46 -8.43 -1.91 -4.49
N ALA A 47 -8.78 -0.64 -4.76
CA ALA A 47 -9.91 0.02 -4.14
C ALA A 47 -11.24 -0.71 -4.40
N MET A 48 -11.44 -1.19 -5.64
CA MET A 48 -12.60 -1.99 -6.00
C MET A 48 -12.60 -3.33 -5.25
N ALA A 49 -11.47 -4.05 -5.25
CA ALA A 49 -11.36 -5.34 -4.58
C ALA A 49 -11.59 -5.23 -3.07
N ASP A 50 -11.02 -4.22 -2.41
CA ASP A 50 -11.22 -3.97 -0.97
C ASP A 50 -12.67 -3.62 -0.66
N THR A 51 -13.29 -2.74 -1.46
CA THR A 51 -14.69 -2.34 -1.28
C THR A 51 -15.63 -3.53 -1.42
N LEU A 52 -15.39 -4.38 -2.43
CA LEU A 52 -16.16 -5.61 -2.63
C LEU A 52 -15.92 -6.62 -1.50
N SER A 53 -14.67 -6.82 -1.08
CA SER A 53 -14.32 -7.74 0.02
C SER A 53 -14.99 -7.34 1.33
N ALA A 54 -14.95 -6.05 1.68
CA ALA A 54 -15.61 -5.52 2.86
C ALA A 54 -17.14 -5.60 2.74
N SER A 55 -17.69 -5.51 1.53
CA SER A 55 -19.12 -5.66 1.26
C SER A 55 -19.56 -7.12 1.32
N LEU A 56 -18.64 -8.07 1.10
CA LEU A 56 -18.92 -9.50 1.29
C LEU A 56 -19.03 -9.88 2.79
N LEU A 57 -18.43 -9.12 3.69
CA LEU A 57 -18.47 -9.43 5.12
C LEU A 57 -19.61 -8.75 5.86
N ALA A 58 -20.09 -7.61 5.36
CA ALA A 58 -21.15 -6.84 5.98
C ALA A 58 -22.55 -7.36 5.61
N GLY A 59 -23.51 -7.23 6.54
CA GLY A 59 -24.93 -7.42 6.24
C GLY A 59 -25.42 -6.37 5.23
N GLN A 60 -26.33 -6.78 4.34
CA GLN A 60 -26.91 -5.86 3.36
C GLN A 60 -27.77 -4.83 4.09
N SER A 61 -27.35 -3.57 4.07
CA SER A 61 -28.13 -2.43 4.59
C SER A 61 -28.61 -1.55 3.44
N ALA A 62 -29.51 -0.61 3.71
CA ALA A 62 -29.93 0.40 2.73
C ALA A 62 -28.76 1.22 2.17
N PHE A 63 -27.61 1.25 2.87
CA PHE A 63 -26.40 1.93 2.46
C PHE A 63 -25.47 1.10 1.54
N PHE A 64 -25.82 -0.16 1.26
CA PHE A 64 -24.99 -1.09 0.48
C PHE A 64 -24.65 -0.56 -0.92
N PHE A 65 -25.64 -0.04 -1.64
CA PHE A 65 -25.44 0.50 -3.00
C PHE A 65 -24.60 1.78 -2.98
N THR A 66 -24.83 2.69 -2.03
CA THR A 66 -24.01 3.91 -1.88
C THR A 66 -22.56 3.56 -1.58
N LYS A 67 -22.33 2.57 -0.70
CA LYS A 67 -20.99 2.07 -0.36
C LYS A 67 -20.28 1.48 -1.59
N ILE A 68 -20.97 0.72 -2.43
CA ILE A 68 -20.35 0.15 -3.64
C ILE A 68 -20.10 1.22 -4.69
N THR A 69 -21.03 2.15 -4.91
CA THR A 69 -20.92 3.16 -5.97
C THR A 69 -19.86 4.22 -5.67
N TYR A 70 -19.80 4.71 -4.43
CA TYR A 70 -18.89 5.81 -4.05
C TYR A 70 -17.72 5.37 -3.18
N GLY A 71 -17.84 4.24 -2.48
CA GLY A 71 -16.80 3.77 -1.56
C GLY A 71 -15.50 3.40 -2.26
N TRP A 72 -15.55 2.83 -3.47
CA TRP A 72 -14.33 2.57 -4.24
C TRP A 72 -13.65 3.85 -4.74
N ILE A 73 -14.41 4.90 -5.05
CA ILE A 73 -13.85 6.21 -5.45
C ILE A 73 -13.11 6.83 -4.26
N LEU A 74 -13.76 6.88 -3.09
CA LEU A 74 -13.13 7.37 -1.87
C LEU A 74 -11.91 6.51 -1.50
N GLY A 75 -12.05 5.19 -1.57
CA GLY A 75 -10.96 4.24 -1.32
C GLY A 75 -9.77 4.46 -2.25
N TYR A 76 -10.03 4.68 -3.55
CA TYR A 76 -9.00 5.00 -4.52
C TYR A 76 -8.25 6.30 -4.17
N LEU A 77 -8.98 7.36 -3.83
CA LEU A 77 -8.38 8.63 -3.42
C LEU A 77 -7.51 8.47 -2.16
N LEU A 78 -7.98 7.67 -1.19
CA LEU A 78 -7.22 7.37 0.02
C LEU A 78 -5.95 6.56 -0.28
N LEU A 79 -6.02 5.56 -1.16
CA LEU A 79 -4.85 4.78 -1.58
C LEU A 79 -3.82 5.62 -2.35
N CYS A 80 -4.29 6.53 -3.22
CA CYS A 80 -3.41 7.48 -3.89
C CYS A 80 -2.70 8.41 -2.88
N LEU A 81 -3.44 8.90 -1.89
CA LEU A 81 -2.88 9.72 -0.82
C LEU A 81 -1.90 8.92 0.05
N GLU A 82 -2.23 7.67 0.39
CA GLU A 82 -1.36 6.76 1.14
C GLU A 82 -0.05 6.52 0.40
N ALA A 83 -0.10 6.17 -0.89
CA ALA A 83 1.09 5.95 -1.70
C ALA A 83 1.95 7.21 -1.86
N LEU A 84 1.31 8.37 -2.02
CA LEU A 84 1.99 9.67 -2.09
C LEU A 84 2.71 10.00 -0.77
N LEU A 85 2.00 9.95 0.35
CA LEU A 85 2.54 10.29 1.66
C LEU A 85 3.65 9.32 2.07
N LEU A 86 3.40 8.02 2.00
CA LEU A 86 4.41 7.01 2.31
C LEU A 86 5.62 7.11 1.38
N GLY A 87 5.39 7.32 0.08
CA GLY A 87 6.46 7.51 -0.88
C GLY A 87 7.34 8.74 -0.58
N LEU A 88 6.71 9.86 -0.22
CA LEU A 88 7.41 11.08 0.22
C LEU A 88 8.24 10.86 1.47
N PHE A 89 7.68 10.20 2.49
CA PHE A 89 8.37 9.95 3.74
C PHE A 89 9.55 8.97 3.57
N ILE A 90 9.36 7.90 2.76
CA ILE A 90 10.42 6.94 2.47
C ILE A 90 11.52 7.59 1.63
N ASP A 91 11.18 8.38 0.61
CA ASP A 91 12.16 9.10 -0.20
C ASP A 91 12.94 10.12 0.65
N GLY A 92 12.25 10.86 1.52
CA GLY A 92 12.88 11.73 2.51
C GLY A 92 13.85 10.97 3.40
N ALA A 93 13.44 9.82 3.95
CA ALA A 93 14.31 8.96 4.77
C ALA A 93 15.53 8.44 3.98
N CYS A 94 15.38 8.14 2.68
CA CYS A 94 16.50 7.78 1.81
C CYS A 94 17.49 8.94 1.64
N GLN A 95 16.98 10.14 1.39
CA GLN A 95 17.81 11.34 1.24
C GLN A 95 18.53 11.68 2.56
N PHE A 96 17.86 11.58 3.70
CA PHE A 96 18.49 11.73 5.03
C PHE A 96 19.59 10.70 5.28
N ALA A 97 19.44 9.49 4.74
CA ALA A 97 20.46 8.44 4.80
C ALA A 97 21.60 8.61 3.77
N GLY A 98 21.58 9.67 2.96
CA GLY A 98 22.63 10.00 1.98
C GLY A 98 22.48 9.32 0.62
N HIS A 99 21.31 8.75 0.32
CA HIS A 99 21.02 8.15 -0.99
C HIS A 99 20.34 9.15 -1.94
N GLN A 100 20.54 9.00 -3.25
CA GLN A 100 19.90 9.87 -4.23
C GLN A 100 18.37 9.70 -4.21
N GLY A 101 17.63 10.79 -4.04
CA GLY A 101 16.17 10.76 -4.04
C GLY A 101 15.59 10.45 -5.41
N SER A 102 14.57 9.60 -5.45
CA SER A 102 13.79 9.28 -6.65
C SER A 102 12.31 9.15 -6.30
N ILE A 103 11.73 10.27 -5.83
CA ILE A 103 10.34 10.36 -5.37
C ILE A 103 9.34 9.65 -6.28
N ARG A 104 9.47 9.82 -7.61
CA ARG A 104 8.58 9.17 -8.59
C ARG A 104 8.67 7.65 -8.52
N THR A 105 9.89 7.12 -8.48
CA THR A 105 10.16 5.67 -8.41
C THR A 105 9.64 5.11 -7.10
N VAL A 106 9.91 5.80 -5.99
CA VAL A 106 9.48 5.37 -4.65
C VAL A 106 7.95 5.36 -4.54
N ILE A 107 7.26 6.43 -4.97
CA ILE A 107 5.79 6.49 -4.97
C ILE A 107 5.21 5.37 -5.85
N THR A 108 5.78 5.15 -7.04
CA THR A 108 5.31 4.10 -7.97
C THR A 108 5.51 2.71 -7.37
N LEU A 109 6.65 2.47 -6.71
CA LEU A 109 6.95 1.21 -6.04
C LEU A 109 6.00 0.94 -4.87
N VAL A 110 5.73 1.97 -4.05
CA VAL A 110 4.77 1.89 -2.94
C VAL A 110 3.36 1.64 -3.46
N GLY A 111 2.94 2.29 -4.55
CA GLY A 111 1.61 2.04 -5.11
C GLY A 111 1.47 0.63 -5.68
N PHE A 112 2.49 0.11 -6.37
CA PHE A 112 2.47 -1.28 -6.81
C PHE A 112 2.53 -2.27 -5.64
N SER A 113 3.20 -1.96 -4.53
CA SER A 113 3.25 -2.87 -3.38
C SER A 113 1.88 -3.11 -2.74
N LEU A 114 0.90 -2.23 -2.98
CA LEU A 114 -0.49 -2.40 -2.54
C LEU A 114 -1.31 -3.30 -3.46
N PHE A 115 -0.89 -3.52 -4.71
CA PHE A 115 -1.63 -4.34 -5.68
C PHE A 115 -1.98 -5.77 -5.22
N PRO A 116 -1.10 -6.51 -4.49
CA PRO A 116 -1.42 -7.83 -3.97
C PRO A 116 -2.69 -7.89 -3.11
N ARG A 117 -3.14 -6.76 -2.55
CA ARG A 117 -4.43 -6.65 -1.82
C ARG A 117 -5.63 -7.03 -2.69
N THR A 118 -5.53 -6.96 -4.01
CA THR A 118 -6.58 -7.47 -4.92
C THR A 118 -6.90 -8.96 -4.70
N LEU A 119 -5.93 -9.75 -4.22
CA LEU A 119 -6.10 -11.17 -3.90
C LEU A 119 -6.97 -11.43 -2.67
N LEU A 120 -7.27 -10.39 -1.89
CA LEU A 120 -8.11 -10.48 -0.71
C LEU A 120 -9.56 -10.85 -1.10
N LEU A 121 -10.06 -10.31 -2.21
CA LEU A 121 -11.41 -10.60 -2.72
C LEU A 121 -11.63 -12.09 -3.00
N PRO A 122 -10.85 -12.75 -3.87
CA PRO A 122 -11.03 -14.18 -4.12
C PRO A 122 -10.77 -15.01 -2.85
N ALA A 123 -9.79 -14.63 -2.01
CA ALA A 123 -9.53 -15.35 -0.77
C ALA A 123 -10.74 -15.35 0.16
N VAL A 124 -11.32 -14.18 0.44
CA VAL A 124 -12.48 -14.05 1.35
C VAL A 124 -13.75 -14.65 0.74
N PHE A 125 -13.92 -14.56 -0.57
CA PHE A 125 -15.05 -15.17 -1.27
C PHE A 125 -15.10 -16.69 -1.03
N VAL A 126 -13.97 -17.39 -1.14
CA VAL A 126 -13.87 -18.84 -0.90
C VAL A 126 -14.36 -19.20 0.51
N PHE A 127 -13.81 -18.55 1.55
CA PHE A 127 -14.19 -18.84 2.93
C PHE A 127 -15.63 -18.43 3.28
N ARG A 128 -16.16 -17.41 2.60
CA ARG A 128 -17.58 -17.05 2.72
C ARG A 128 -18.49 -18.13 2.14
N VAL A 129 -18.15 -18.67 0.97
CA VAL A 129 -18.95 -19.74 0.32
C VAL A 129 -18.94 -21.02 1.15
N PHE A 130 -17.80 -21.38 1.73
CA PHE A 130 -17.71 -22.52 2.65
C PHE A 130 -18.33 -22.27 4.04
N GLY A 131 -18.74 -21.03 4.34
CA GLY A 131 -19.30 -20.66 5.65
C GLY A 131 -18.30 -20.75 6.80
N PHE A 132 -16.99 -20.73 6.52
CA PHE A 132 -15.95 -20.98 7.51
C PHE A 132 -15.19 -19.69 7.88
N ALA A 133 -15.56 -19.10 9.02
CA ALA A 133 -14.88 -17.96 9.67
C ALA A 133 -14.33 -16.87 8.70
N PRO A 134 -15.15 -16.32 7.78
CA PRO A 134 -14.67 -15.43 6.72
C PRO A 134 -14.01 -14.14 7.24
N VAL A 135 -14.44 -13.64 8.40
CA VAL A 135 -13.84 -12.45 9.06
C VAL A 135 -12.43 -12.74 9.59
N PHE A 136 -12.21 -13.92 10.16
CA PHE A 136 -10.89 -14.33 10.63
C PHE A 136 -9.89 -14.41 9.47
N PHE A 137 -10.29 -15.07 8.38
CA PHE A 137 -9.45 -15.18 7.18
C PHE A 137 -9.22 -13.83 6.49
N TYR A 138 -10.21 -12.94 6.47
CA TYR A 138 -10.00 -11.56 6.02
C TYR A 138 -8.86 -10.88 6.79
N GLY A 139 -8.87 -10.97 8.13
CA GLY A 139 -7.81 -10.39 8.97
C GLY A 139 -6.46 -11.03 8.73
N LEU A 140 -6.41 -12.37 8.69
CA LEU A 140 -5.18 -13.14 8.47
C LEU A 140 -4.53 -12.82 7.11
N PHE A 141 -5.31 -12.84 6.02
CA PHE A 141 -4.79 -12.52 4.68
C PHE A 141 -4.39 -11.06 4.58
N SER A 142 -5.14 -10.13 5.20
CA SER A 142 -4.76 -8.72 5.24
C SER A 142 -3.37 -8.53 5.86
N LEU A 143 -3.10 -9.18 6.99
CA LEU A 143 -1.79 -9.12 7.65
C LEU A 143 -0.67 -9.70 6.77
N GLY A 144 -0.92 -10.85 6.13
CA GLY A 144 0.02 -11.46 5.20
C GLY A 144 0.33 -10.56 4.00
N LEU A 145 -0.68 -9.92 3.43
CA LEU A 145 -0.53 -9.01 2.28
C LEU A 145 0.17 -7.70 2.67
N VAL A 146 -0.03 -7.20 3.90
CA VAL A 146 0.74 -6.07 4.44
C VAL A 146 2.22 -6.43 4.59
N ALA A 147 2.52 -7.62 5.12
CA ALA A 147 3.91 -8.10 5.20
C ALA A 147 4.53 -8.23 3.82
N TRP A 148 3.79 -8.75 2.84
CA TRP A 148 4.25 -8.85 1.45
C TRP A 148 4.48 -7.48 0.80
N ALA A 149 3.58 -6.51 1.04
CA ALA A 149 3.77 -5.13 0.59
C ALA A 149 5.07 -4.53 1.14
N ALA A 150 5.37 -4.75 2.42
CA ALA A 150 6.61 -4.29 3.03
C ALA A 150 7.85 -4.94 2.36
N VAL A 151 7.78 -6.24 2.06
CA VAL A 151 8.85 -6.95 1.34
C VAL A 151 9.09 -6.34 -0.05
N ILE A 152 8.02 -6.02 -0.80
CA ILE A 152 8.12 -5.39 -2.12
C ILE A 152 8.84 -4.04 -2.03
N VAL A 153 8.44 -3.19 -1.08
CA VAL A 153 9.04 -1.86 -0.91
C VAL A 153 10.51 -1.97 -0.49
N VAL A 154 10.84 -2.83 0.47
CA VAL A 154 12.22 -3.03 0.94
C VAL A 154 13.12 -3.55 -0.19
N GLN A 155 12.67 -4.59 -0.89
CA GLN A 155 13.46 -5.17 -1.99
C GLN A 155 13.59 -4.20 -3.16
N GLY A 156 12.50 -3.51 -3.51
CA GLY A 156 12.55 -2.56 -4.61
C GLY A 156 13.38 -1.32 -4.30
N LEU A 157 13.43 -0.89 -3.03
CA LEU A 157 14.29 0.20 -2.60
C LEU A 157 15.77 -0.22 -2.58
N SER A 158 16.04 -1.45 -2.09
CA SER A 158 17.38 -2.07 -2.08
C SER A 158 17.97 -2.13 -3.49
N GLU A 159 17.17 -2.54 -4.48
CA GLU A 159 17.59 -2.57 -5.89
C GLU A 159 17.68 -1.16 -6.49
N SER A 160 16.73 -0.28 -6.16
CA SER A 160 16.68 1.09 -6.71
C SER A 160 17.78 2.01 -6.22
N HIS A 161 18.42 1.72 -5.10
CA HIS A 161 19.47 2.58 -4.55
C HIS A 161 20.76 1.82 -4.26
N GLU A 162 20.86 0.56 -4.70
CA GLU A 162 21.99 -0.35 -4.47
C GLU A 162 22.34 -0.47 -2.97
N ILE A 163 21.31 -0.45 -2.12
CA ILE A 163 21.43 -0.49 -0.66
C ILE A 163 21.33 -1.94 -0.20
N THR A 164 22.06 -2.31 0.85
CA THR A 164 21.85 -3.61 1.51
C THR A 164 20.42 -3.74 2.04
N SER A 165 19.82 -4.91 1.89
CA SER A 165 18.41 -5.13 2.29
C SER A 165 18.14 -4.77 3.76
N SER A 166 19.11 -4.97 4.67
CA SER A 166 18.96 -4.59 6.08
C SER A 166 18.81 -3.08 6.27
N ARG A 167 19.61 -2.26 5.57
CA ARG A 167 19.50 -0.80 5.62
C ARG A 167 18.21 -0.32 4.97
N ALA A 168 17.80 -0.91 3.86
CA ALA A 168 16.51 -0.60 3.23
C ALA A 168 15.33 -0.85 4.19
N THR A 169 15.36 -1.93 4.98
CA THR A 169 14.35 -2.19 6.03
C THR A 169 14.30 -1.08 7.07
N PHE A 170 15.45 -0.61 7.56
CA PHE A 170 15.48 0.49 8.54
C PHE A 170 14.94 1.80 7.95
N ILE A 171 15.27 2.11 6.70
CA ILE A 171 14.78 3.32 6.01
C ILE A 171 13.26 3.25 5.82
N VAL A 172 12.73 2.10 5.42
CA VAL A 172 11.28 1.90 5.27
C VAL A 172 10.56 1.94 6.62
N ALA A 173 11.19 1.46 7.70
CA ALA A 173 10.62 1.49 9.05
C ALA A 173 10.64 2.90 9.69
N ALA A 174 11.62 3.74 9.33
CA ALA A 174 11.82 5.06 9.91
C ALA A 174 10.55 5.93 9.96
N PRO A 175 9.76 6.09 8.89
CA PRO A 175 8.55 6.92 8.94
C PRO A 175 7.46 6.35 9.86
N PHE A 176 7.35 5.04 9.99
CA PHE A 176 6.40 4.41 10.92
C PHE A 176 6.83 4.62 12.37
N VAL A 177 8.12 4.48 12.67
CA VAL A 177 8.67 4.75 14.01
C VAL A 177 8.51 6.23 14.36
N ALA A 178 8.83 7.13 13.45
CA ALA A 178 8.65 8.57 13.65
C ALA A 178 7.17 8.93 13.87
N GLY A 179 6.27 8.36 13.07
CA GLY A 179 4.83 8.54 13.23
C GLY A 179 4.32 8.02 14.58
N LEU A 180 4.80 6.86 15.04
CA LEU A 180 4.46 6.31 16.35
C LEU A 180 4.92 7.23 17.48
N VAL A 181 6.17 7.68 17.45
CA VAL A 181 6.71 8.60 18.45
C VAL A 181 5.93 9.92 18.46
N PHE A 182 5.63 10.47 17.29
CA PHE A 182 4.84 11.69 17.16
C PHE A 182 3.45 11.54 17.77
N MET A 183 2.74 10.44 17.47
CA MET A 183 1.41 10.17 18.04
C MET A 183 1.45 10.01 19.56
N VAL A 184 2.48 9.38 20.11
CA VAL A 184 2.68 9.29 21.56
C VAL A 184 2.87 10.68 22.17
N LEU A 185 3.72 11.52 21.58
CA LEU A 185 3.95 12.87 22.09
C LEU A 185 2.68 13.74 22.04
N VAL A 186 1.95 13.69 20.92
CA VAL A 186 0.68 14.43 20.77
C VAL A 186 -0.36 13.95 21.78
N SER A 187 -0.46 12.64 22.02
CA SER A 187 -1.42 12.12 23.01
C SER A 187 -1.05 12.53 24.44
N VAL A 188 0.24 12.50 24.80
CA VAL A 188 0.72 12.99 26.11
C VAL A 188 0.39 14.48 26.28
N VAL A 189 0.73 15.32 25.30
CA VAL A 189 0.41 16.76 25.34
C VAL A 189 -1.10 16.98 25.41
N GLY A 190 -1.89 16.24 24.62
CA GLY A 190 -3.35 16.32 24.65
C GLY A 190 -3.92 15.99 26.02
N VAL A 191 -3.45 14.92 26.66
CA VAL A 191 -3.86 14.54 28.02
C VAL A 191 -3.45 15.62 29.03
N MET A 192 -2.24 16.14 28.96
CA MET A 192 -1.77 17.21 29.86
C MET A 192 -2.60 18.49 29.72
N THR A 193 -2.93 18.90 28.49
CA THR A 193 -3.75 20.09 28.22
C THR A 193 -5.17 19.90 28.73
N VAL A 194 -5.79 18.74 28.49
CA VAL A 194 -7.13 18.43 29.00
C VAL A 194 -7.15 18.37 30.52
N ALA A 195 -6.18 17.69 31.13
CA ALA A 195 -6.07 17.60 32.58
C ALA A 195 -5.83 18.97 33.22
N GLY A 196 -4.97 19.80 32.62
CA GLY A 196 -4.74 21.18 33.05
C GLY A 196 -5.98 22.05 32.93
N TYR A 197 -6.76 21.90 31.86
CA TYR A 197 -8.03 22.62 31.69
C TYR A 197 -9.07 22.20 32.73
N ILE A 198 -9.19 20.90 33.03
CA ILE A 198 -10.09 20.39 34.07
C ILE A 198 -9.66 20.85 35.46
N ALA A 199 -8.36 20.87 35.76
CA ALA A 199 -7.85 21.31 37.06
C ALA A 199 -8.00 22.83 37.29
N ALA A 200 -8.16 23.62 36.21
CA ALA A 200 -8.37 25.06 36.28
C ALA A 200 -9.86 25.46 36.34
N LEU A 201 -10.77 24.49 36.24
CA LEU A 201 -12.23 24.63 36.32
C LEU A 201 -12.72 24.37 37.75
#